data_AF-A0A064C8B7-F1
#
_entry.id   AF-A0A064C8B7-F1
#
_cell.length_a   1.000
_cell.length_b   1.000
_cell.length_c   1.000
_cell.angle_alpha   90.00
_cell.angle_beta   90.00
_cell.angle_gamma   90.00
#
_symmetry.space_group_name_H-M   'P 1'
#
loop_
_entity.id
_entity.type
_entity.pdbx_description
1 polymer ?
#
loop_
_entity_poly.entity_id
_entity_poly.type
_entity_poly.pdbx_seq_one_letter_code
_entity_poly.pdbx_strand_id
1 'polypeptide(L)'
;MAAIAQGDGLVNPTDLALELGHPAQSAVQTPLRDLTEAGLITRQDGMGRVYYRRNPHPIWDAALELLRTALVEEAAEDSVH
;
A
#
# COMPACT_ATOMS: atom_id res chain seq x y z
N MET A 1 0.78 2.68 0.94
CA MET A 1 -0.44 3.11 0.22
C MET A 1 -0.38 2.78 -1.27
N ALA A 2 0.63 3.25 -2.02
CA ALA A 2 0.67 3.01 -3.47
C ALA A 2 0.71 1.53 -3.87
N ALA A 3 1.46 0.67 -3.17
CA ALA A 3 1.43 -0.78 -3.42
C ALA A 3 0.01 -1.37 -3.30
N ILE A 4 -0.73 -1.01 -2.24
CA ILE A 4 -2.14 -1.39 -2.05
C ILE A 4 -3.03 -0.80 -3.15
N ALA A 5 -2.70 0.40 -3.64
CA ALA A 5 -3.47 1.07 -4.70
C ALA A 5 -3.26 0.43 -6.08
N GLN A 6 -2.07 -0.10 -6.37
CA GLN A 6 -1.73 -0.78 -7.63
C GLN A 6 -2.29 -2.21 -7.71
N GLY A 7 -2.46 -2.88 -6.57
CA GLY A 7 -3.01 -4.23 -6.49
C GLY A 7 -4.53 -4.32 -6.75
N ASP A 8 -5.05 -5.55 -6.72
CA ASP A 8 -6.47 -5.90 -6.92
C ASP A 8 -7.39 -5.50 -5.75
N GLY A 9 -6.83 -4.82 -4.75
CA GLY A 9 -7.51 -4.38 -3.54
C GLY A 9 -7.65 -5.45 -2.48
N LEU A 10 -7.09 -6.66 -2.62
CA LEU A 10 -6.95 -7.62 -1.53
C LEU A 10 -5.49 -7.65 -1.05
N VAL A 11 -5.29 -7.49 0.25
CA VAL A 11 -3.96 -7.36 0.85
C VAL A 11 -3.78 -8.39 1.94
N ASN A 12 -2.78 -9.24 1.80
CA ASN A 12 -2.28 -10.04 2.90
C ASN A 12 -1.07 -9.32 3.53
N PRO A 13 -1.01 -9.14 4.87
CA PRO A 13 0.10 -8.42 5.51
C PRO A 13 1.47 -9.06 5.30
N THR A 14 1.55 -10.39 5.26
CA THR A 14 2.80 -11.12 5.03
C THR A 14 3.28 -10.89 3.60
N ASP A 15 2.40 -11.05 2.62
CA ASP A 15 2.73 -10.86 1.21
C ASP A 15 3.12 -9.39 0.92
N LEU A 16 2.39 -8.43 1.50
CA LEU A 16 2.72 -7.00 1.37
C LEU A 16 4.10 -6.67 1.94
N ALA A 17 4.46 -7.24 3.08
CA ALA A 17 5.79 -7.01 3.67
C ALA A 17 6.89 -7.55 2.76
N LEU A 18 6.69 -8.73 2.15
CA LEU A 18 7.63 -9.32 1.20
C LEU A 18 7.76 -8.50 -0.08
N GLU A 19 6.63 -8.04 -0.65
CA GLU A 19 6.59 -7.19 -1.85
C GLU A 19 7.35 -5.88 -1.64
N LEU A 20 7.23 -5.28 -0.45
CA LEU A 20 7.93 -4.05 -0.08
C LEU A 20 9.39 -4.29 0.38
N GLY A 21 9.88 -5.52 0.36
CA GLY A 21 11.25 -5.87 0.77
C GLY A 21 11.51 -5.75 2.27
N HIS A 22 10.46 -5.79 3.10
CA HIS A 22 10.60 -5.75 4.55
C HIS A 22 10.86 -7.15 5.13
N PRO A 23 11.80 -7.28 6.08
CA PRO A 23 12.16 -8.59 6.65
C PRO A 23 11.11 -9.16 7.62
N ALA A 24 10.20 -8.31 8.12
CA ALA A 24 9.19 -8.71 9.09
C ALA A 24 7.85 -8.02 8.81
N GLN A 25 6.76 -8.77 9.01
CA GLN A 25 5.40 -8.26 8.88
C GLN A 25 5.10 -7.09 9.83
N SER A 26 5.78 -6.99 10.97
CA SER A 26 5.61 -5.87 11.91
C SER A 26 5.86 -4.50 11.26
N ALA A 27 6.71 -4.43 10.22
CA ALA A 27 6.97 -3.20 9.48
C ALA A 27 5.71 -2.60 8.82
N VAL A 28 4.75 -3.45 8.44
CA VAL A 28 3.51 -3.00 7.78
C VAL A 28 2.30 -2.96 8.74
N GLN A 29 2.45 -3.41 9.99
CA GLN A 29 1.32 -3.44 10.94
C GLN A 29 0.78 -2.06 11.29
N THR A 30 1.64 -1.11 11.65
CA THR A 30 1.23 0.26 11.97
C THR A 30 0.54 0.92 10.78
N PRO A 31 1.14 0.95 9.56
CA PRO A 31 0.45 1.48 8.39
C PRO A 31 -0.92 0.84 8.11
N LEU A 32 -1.04 -0.49 8.23
CA LEU A 32 -2.32 -1.18 8.01
C LEU A 32 -3.37 -0.83 9.06
N ARG A 33 -2.97 -0.66 10.33
CA ARG A 33 -3.86 -0.18 11.39
C ARG A 33 -4.37 1.21 11.06
N ASP A 34 -3.47 2.15 10.74
CA ASP A 34 -3.83 3.54 10.48
C ASP A 34 -4.77 3.66 9.26
N LEU A 35 -4.55 2.86 8.20
CA LEU A 35 -5.45 2.77 7.06
C LEU A 35 -6.82 2.17 7.40
N THR A 36 -6.87 1.24 8.36
CA THR A 36 -8.12 0.66 8.84
C THR A 36 -8.90 1.68 9.66
N GLU A 37 -8.22 2.41 10.56
CA GLU A 37 -8.81 3.48 11.37
C GLU A 37 -9.33 4.64 10.51
N ALA A 38 -8.65 4.95 9.41
CA ALA A 38 -9.09 5.92 8.41
C ALA A 38 -10.25 5.41 7.52
N GLY A 39 -10.68 4.15 7.68
CA GLY A 39 -11.75 3.54 6.87
C GLY A 39 -11.36 3.27 5.42
N LEU A 40 -10.06 3.34 5.07
CA LEU A 40 -9.55 3.14 3.71
C LEU A 40 -9.43 1.66 3.35
N ILE A 41 -9.20 0.81 4.34
CA ILE A 41 -9.23 -0.65 4.18
C ILE A 41 -10.08 -1.28 5.27
N THR A 42 -10.65 -2.45 4.97
CA THR A 42 -11.43 -3.23 5.92
C THR A 42 -10.80 -4.60 6.11
N ARG A 43 -10.58 -4.97 7.37
CA ARG A 43 -10.08 -6.29 7.73
C ARG A 43 -11.14 -7.36 7.46
N GLN A 44 -10.72 -8.44 6.82
CA GLN A 44 -11.50 -9.65 6.57
C GLN A 44 -10.75 -10.84 7.20
N ASP A 45 -11.35 -11.47 8.20
CA ASP A 45 -10.82 -12.70 8.79
C ASP A 45 -11.37 -13.90 8.01
N GLY A 46 -10.50 -14.78 7.51
CA GLY A 46 -10.91 -15.94 6.72
C GLY A 46 -9.94 -17.11 6.85
N MET A 47 -10.45 -18.32 7.13
CA MET A 47 -9.68 -19.58 7.21
C MET A 47 -8.35 -19.47 7.98
N GLY A 48 -8.35 -18.80 9.14
CA GLY A 48 -7.15 -18.64 9.99
C GLY A 48 -6.10 -17.64 9.47
N ARG A 49 -6.42 -16.89 8.41
CA ARG A 49 -5.59 -15.84 7.83
C ARG A 49 -6.30 -14.49 7.88
N VAL A 50 -5.50 -13.44 7.94
CA VAL A 50 -5.98 -12.06 7.94
C VAL A 50 -5.74 -11.47 6.56
N TYR A 51 -6.79 -10.90 5.99
CA TYR A 51 -6.73 -10.12 4.76
C TYR A 51 -7.32 -8.74 5.01
N TYR A 52 -6.95 -7.79 4.16
CA TYR A 52 -7.52 -6.45 4.14
C TYR A 52 -8.07 -6.18 2.74
N ARG A 53 -9.32 -5.73 2.66
CA ARG A 53 -9.95 -5.30 1.42
C ARG A 53 -9.85 -3.78 1.33
N ARG A 54 -9.42 -3.26 0.18
CA ARG A 54 -9.44 -1.84 -0.14
C ARG A 54 -10.89 -1.36 -0.27
N ASN A 55 -11.23 -0.30 0.46
CA ASN A 55 -12.50 0.37 0.31
C ASN A 55 -12.42 1.40 -0.84
N PRO A 56 -13.51 1.59 -1.61
CA PRO A 56 -13.57 2.63 -2.63
C PRO A 56 -13.33 4.02 -2.01
N HIS A 57 -12.29 4.72 -2.46
CA HIS A 57 -11.96 6.07 -1.98
C HIS A 57 -11.06 6.79 -3.00
N PRO A 58 -11.30 8.08 -3.30
CA PRO A 58 -10.52 8.82 -4.32
C PRO A 58 -9.03 9.02 -3.94
N ILE A 59 -8.69 8.87 -2.66
CA ILE A 59 -7.29 8.98 -2.19
C ILE A 59 -6.37 7.96 -2.85
N TRP A 60 -6.90 6.83 -3.33
CA TRP A 60 -6.09 5.81 -3.99
C TRP A 60 -5.55 6.29 -5.32
N ASP A 61 -6.40 6.94 -6.12
CA ASP A 61 -5.99 7.55 -7.38
C ASP A 61 -4.98 8.68 -7.12
N ALA A 62 -5.25 9.54 -6.14
CA ALA A 62 -4.33 10.60 -5.73
C ALA A 62 -2.96 10.05 -5.27
N ALA A 63 -2.94 8.95 -4.51
CA ALA A 63 -1.70 8.32 -4.07
C ALA A 63 -0.89 7.75 -5.25
N LEU A 64 -1.56 7.26 -6.29
CA LEU A 64 -0.90 6.83 -7.52
C LEU A 64 -0.34 8.01 -8.31
N GLU A 65 -1.08 9.11 -8.44
CA GLU A 65 -0.58 10.32 -9.11
C GLU A 65 0.62 10.93 -8.40
N LEU A 66 0.60 10.96 -7.06
CA LEU A 66 1.73 11.44 -6.27
C LEU A 66 2.96 10.55 -6.48
N LEU A 67 2.79 9.22 -6.50
CA LEU A 67 3.89 8.31 -6.79
C LEU A 67 4.44 8.54 -8.20
N ARG A 68 3.58 8.69 -9.22
CA ARG A 68 4.04 8.96 -10.59
C ARG A 68 4.82 10.25 -10.68
N THR A 69 4.33 11.32 -10.05
CA THR A 69 5.02 12.61 -10.02
C THR A 69 6.42 12.48 -9.41
N ALA A 70 6.52 11.82 -8.25
CA ALA A 70 7.80 11.62 -7.57
C ALA A 70 8.80 10.81 -8.41
N LEU A 71 8.34 9.75 -9.09
CA LEU A 71 9.21 8.94 -9.97
C LEU A 71 9.68 9.71 -11.22
N VAL A 72 8.84 10.59 -11.76
CA VAL A 72 9.23 11.46 -12.88
C VAL A 72 10.26 12.50 -12.44
N GLU A 73 10.10 13.04 -11.23
CA GLU A 73 11.06 13.98 -10.63
C GLU A 73 12.42 13.32 -10.38
N GLU A 74 12.44 12.11 -9.80
CA GLU A 74 13.67 11.32 -9.59
C GLU A 74 14.40 11.02 -10.92
N ALA A 75 13.68 10.59 -11.95
CA ALA A 75 14.26 10.33 -13.26
C ALA A 75 14.80 11.61 -13.95
N ALA A 76 14.18 12.76 -13.68
CA ALA A 76 14.65 14.04 -14.18
C ALA A 76 15.93 14.50 -13.46
N GLU A 77 16.09 14.19 -12.17
CA GLU A 77 17.32 14.49 -11.43
C GLU A 77 18.50 13.62 -11.90
N ASP A 78 18.27 12.33 -12.13
CA ASP A 78 19.30 11.38 -12.61
C ASP A 78 19.80 11.67 -14.03
N SER A 79 19.02 12.36 -14.86
CA SER A 79 19.38 12.69 -16.25
C SER A 79 20.18 13.98 -16.42
N VAL A 80 20.44 14.70 -15.32
CA VAL A 80 21.24 15.94 -15.30
C VAL A 80 22.66 15.70 -14.72
N HIS A 81 22.98 14.45 -14.33
CA HIS A 81 24.30 13.98 -13.93
C HIS A 81 24.98 13.14 -15.01
#